data_AF-A0A1F7R9M5-F1
#
_entry.id   AF-A0A1F7R9M5-F1
#
_cell.length_a   1.000
_cell.length_b   1.000
_cell.length_c   1.000
_cell.angle_alpha   90.00
_cell.angle_beta   90.00
_cell.angle_gamma   90.00
#
_symmetry.space_group_name_H-M   'P 1'
#
loop_
_entity.id
_entity.type
_entity.pdbx_description
1 polymer ?
#
loop_
_entity_poly.entity_id
_entity_poly.type
_entity_poly.pdbx_seq_one_letter_code
_entity_poly.pdbx_strand_id
1 'polypeptide(L)'
;MTQRRFELVKHDLKKRALRNIKLQDKRVSKLFEDFLLNLEARLDNGKEDRNIICRDTLVELYFGKNSNYEEILNDTKCPLASKTLIASFDPRNITLEPEYYSNVDSEKFHKVKPLIWLWTIFDRSPVGRNCFLGFPFRRILAKKIFKKCGENLKVFHDVEFSFGYNISVGDNVVIHRNVLLDDRGELVIEDNASISDYVNVYSHSHSIFDQGDVTLGKTVIGKGARLTYHSTILEGVKVGQEAMVGALGLATRDVRNFHINVGIPAKSVRVKPNACVDECKDETCVHKV
;
A
#
# COMPACT_ATOMS: atom_id res chain seq x y z
N MET A 1 29.27 -26.46 -7.69
CA MET A 1 28.26 -25.40 -7.92
C MET A 1 27.21 -25.26 -6.82
N THR A 2 27.26 -26.05 -5.74
CA THR A 2 26.12 -26.19 -4.80
C THR A 2 26.28 -25.40 -3.49
N GLN A 3 27.47 -24.89 -3.18
CA GLN A 3 27.76 -24.18 -1.92
C GLN A 3 27.58 -22.65 -2.03
N ARG A 4 27.92 -22.04 -3.18
CA ARG A 4 27.70 -20.61 -3.48
C ARG A 4 26.22 -20.20 -3.48
N ARG A 5 25.31 -21.13 -3.80
CA ARG A 5 23.85 -20.87 -3.85
C ARG A 5 23.23 -20.77 -2.45
N PHE A 6 23.83 -21.43 -1.44
CA PHE A 6 23.39 -21.32 -0.04
C PHE A 6 23.90 -20.06 0.66
N GLU A 7 25.07 -19.54 0.29
CA GLU A 7 25.59 -18.27 0.82
C GLU A 7 24.80 -17.06 0.29
N LEU A 8 24.37 -17.09 -0.97
CA LEU A 8 23.48 -16.07 -1.53
C LEU A 8 22.12 -16.01 -0.79
N VAL A 9 21.55 -17.16 -0.42
CA VAL A 9 20.30 -17.21 0.36
C VAL A 9 20.49 -16.73 1.81
N LYS A 10 21.66 -16.97 2.44
CA LYS A 10 21.96 -16.43 3.78
C LYS A 10 22.20 -14.92 3.78
N HIS A 11 22.78 -14.36 2.72
CA HIS A 11 22.92 -12.92 2.56
C HIS A 11 21.56 -12.24 2.30
N ASP A 12 20.63 -12.94 1.65
CA ASP A 12 19.28 -12.45 1.36
C ASP A 12 18.34 -12.50 2.58
N LEU A 13 18.53 -13.47 3.48
CA LEU A 13 17.85 -13.53 4.77
C LEU A 13 18.25 -12.37 5.72
N LYS A 14 19.46 -11.82 5.58
CA LYS A 14 19.92 -10.65 6.36
C LYS A 14 19.23 -9.33 5.97
N LYS A 15 18.53 -9.28 4.82
CA LYS A 15 17.87 -8.05 4.32
C LYS A 15 16.35 -8.03 4.47
N ARG A 16 15.73 -9.07 5.05
CA ARG A 16 14.29 -9.01 5.34
C ARG A 16 14.04 -8.07 6.52
N ALA A 17 13.37 -6.94 6.26
CA ALA A 17 12.99 -5.98 7.30
C ALA A 17 12.11 -6.59 8.42
N LEU A 18 11.39 -7.69 8.12
CA LEU A 18 10.48 -8.35 9.06
C LEU A 18 10.73 -9.86 9.13
N ARG A 19 10.77 -10.40 10.35
CA ARG A 19 10.93 -11.85 10.63
C ARG A 19 9.70 -12.64 10.17
N ASN A 20 9.89 -13.93 9.89
CA ASN A 20 8.79 -14.85 9.68
C ASN A 20 8.19 -15.26 11.04
N ILE A 21 6.89 -15.08 11.21
CA ILE A 21 6.16 -15.45 12.42
C ILE A 21 5.30 -16.68 12.13
N LYS A 22 5.26 -17.63 13.08
CA LYS A 22 4.33 -18.77 13.05
C LYS A 22 3.30 -18.59 14.14
N LEU A 23 2.03 -18.88 13.84
CA LEU A 23 0.99 -18.93 14.86
C LEU A 23 1.21 -20.12 15.79
N GLN A 24 0.81 -19.95 17.06
CA GLN A 24 0.89 -21.02 18.06
C GLN A 24 -0.15 -22.12 17.78
N ASP A 25 -1.40 -21.74 17.44
CA ASP A 25 -2.43 -22.69 17.03
C ASP A 25 -2.32 -22.99 15.52
N LYS A 26 -1.85 -24.20 15.21
CA LYS A 26 -1.68 -24.67 13.82
C LYS A 26 -3.02 -24.81 13.08
N ARG A 27 -4.13 -25.11 13.78
CA ARG A 27 -5.46 -25.21 13.15
C ARG A 27 -5.90 -23.85 12.62
N VAL A 28 -5.65 -22.79 13.39
CA VAL A 28 -5.94 -21.41 12.99
C VAL A 28 -5.06 -20.97 11.82
N SER A 29 -3.79 -21.39 11.80
CA SER A 29 -2.93 -21.14 10.64
C SER A 29 -3.49 -21.73 9.35
N LYS A 30 -4.04 -22.95 9.42
CA LYS A 30 -4.66 -23.61 8.26
C LYS A 30 -5.96 -22.91 7.84
N LEU A 31 -6.81 -22.55 8.80
CA LEU A 31 -8.02 -21.77 8.57
C LEU A 31 -7.74 -20.46 7.80
N PHE A 32 -6.72 -19.70 8.23
CA PHE A 32 -6.35 -18.46 7.55
C PHE A 32 -5.81 -18.68 6.15
N GLU A 33 -5.01 -19.74 5.94
CA GLU A 33 -4.57 -20.12 4.59
C GLU A 33 -5.76 -20.47 3.69
N ASP A 34 -6.69 -21.30 4.17
CA ASP A 34 -7.85 -21.72 3.39
C ASP A 34 -8.79 -20.54 3.06
N PHE A 35 -8.99 -19.61 4.00
CA PHE A 35 -9.73 -18.36 3.76
C PHE A 35 -9.08 -17.52 2.65
N LEU A 36 -7.76 -17.35 2.68
CA LEU A 36 -7.03 -16.58 1.66
C LEU A 36 -7.08 -17.26 0.29
N LEU A 37 -6.87 -18.57 0.24
CA LEU A 37 -6.94 -19.35 -1.00
C LEU A 37 -8.33 -19.32 -1.63
N ASN A 38 -9.38 -19.37 -0.80
CA ASN A 38 -10.76 -19.24 -1.28
C ASN A 38 -11.00 -17.86 -1.89
N LEU A 39 -10.63 -16.78 -1.19
CA LEU A 39 -10.78 -15.41 -1.70
C LEU A 39 -10.01 -15.21 -3.01
N GLU A 40 -8.74 -15.64 -3.07
CA GLU A 40 -7.91 -15.51 -4.26
C GLU A 40 -8.51 -16.30 -5.44
N ALA A 41 -8.98 -17.53 -5.21
CA ALA A 41 -9.63 -18.33 -6.25
C ALA A 41 -10.92 -17.68 -6.79
N ARG A 42 -11.73 -17.06 -5.92
CA ARG A 42 -12.93 -16.31 -6.34
C ARG A 42 -12.57 -15.09 -7.18
N LEU A 43 -11.52 -14.35 -6.79
CA LEU A 43 -11.04 -13.18 -7.53
C LEU A 43 -10.42 -13.53 -8.89
N ASP A 44 -9.82 -14.72 -9.00
CA ASP A 44 -9.09 -15.18 -10.20
C ASP A 44 -9.96 -15.93 -11.21
N ASN A 45 -11.11 -16.46 -10.78
CA ASN A 45 -11.96 -17.26 -11.67
C ASN A 45 -12.58 -16.46 -12.83
N GLY A 46 -12.64 -15.13 -12.72
CA GLY A 46 -13.17 -14.21 -13.72
C GLY A 46 -14.68 -14.35 -13.99
N LYS A 47 -15.39 -15.16 -13.21
CA LYS A 47 -16.82 -15.45 -13.35
C LYS A 47 -17.68 -14.69 -12.35
N GLU A 48 -17.14 -14.45 -11.15
CA GLU A 48 -17.84 -13.74 -10.09
C GLU A 48 -17.60 -12.22 -10.17
N ASP A 49 -18.66 -11.44 -9.96
CA ASP A 49 -18.57 -9.99 -9.86
C ASP A 49 -17.82 -9.59 -8.58
N ARG A 50 -16.80 -8.74 -8.71
CA ARG A 50 -16.01 -8.25 -7.56
C ARG A 50 -16.86 -7.52 -6.51
N ASN A 51 -17.95 -6.87 -6.91
CA ASN A 51 -18.91 -6.26 -5.98
C ASN A 51 -19.55 -7.34 -5.09
N ILE A 52 -19.97 -8.46 -5.69
CA ILE A 52 -20.57 -9.58 -4.97
C ILE A 52 -19.54 -10.25 -4.05
N ILE A 53 -18.31 -10.50 -4.54
CA ILE A 53 -17.23 -11.07 -3.73
C ILE A 53 -16.95 -10.20 -2.50
N CYS A 54 -16.79 -8.88 -2.69
CA CYS A 54 -16.57 -7.93 -1.61
C CYS A 54 -17.72 -7.95 -0.60
N ARG A 55 -18.96 -7.76 -1.08
CA ARG A 55 -20.17 -7.73 -0.26
C ARG A 55 -20.31 -8.98 0.58
N ASP A 56 -20.26 -10.16 -0.04
CA ASP A 56 -20.49 -11.43 0.65
C ASP A 56 -19.38 -11.71 1.65
N THR A 57 -18.13 -11.42 1.29
CA THR A 57 -16.98 -11.56 2.21
C THR A 57 -17.14 -10.68 3.44
N LEU A 58 -17.55 -9.41 3.28
CA LEU A 58 -17.79 -8.50 4.41
C LEU A 58 -18.99 -8.93 5.26
N VAL A 59 -20.09 -9.34 4.64
CA VAL A 59 -21.26 -9.87 5.35
C VAL A 59 -20.87 -11.09 6.20
N GLU A 60 -20.16 -12.06 5.61
CA GLU A 60 -19.71 -13.26 6.33
C GLU A 60 -18.73 -12.93 7.47
N LEU A 61 -17.79 -12.00 7.27
CA LEU A 61 -16.83 -11.59 8.29
C LEU A 61 -17.49 -10.91 9.50
N TYR A 62 -18.54 -10.11 9.28
CA TYR A 62 -19.17 -9.32 10.34
C TYR A 62 -20.38 -10.00 10.99
N PHE A 63 -21.12 -10.83 10.24
CA PHE A 63 -22.37 -11.43 10.71
C PHE A 63 -22.34 -12.97 10.79
N GLY A 64 -21.37 -13.62 10.14
CA GLY A 64 -21.11 -15.05 10.28
C GLY A 64 -21.96 -15.97 9.40
N LYS A 65 -21.99 -17.25 9.78
CA LYS A 65 -22.64 -18.32 9.01
C LYS A 65 -24.17 -18.14 9.02
N ASN A 66 -24.78 -18.15 7.83
CA ASN A 66 -26.20 -17.87 7.52
C ASN A 66 -26.55 -16.39 7.28
N SER A 67 -25.57 -15.51 7.16
CA SER A 67 -25.81 -14.12 6.78
C SER A 67 -25.92 -14.00 5.26
N ASN A 68 -27.14 -14.03 4.73
CA ASN A 68 -27.41 -13.72 3.33
C ASN A 68 -27.79 -12.24 3.20
N TYR A 69 -27.06 -11.51 2.34
CA TYR A 69 -27.28 -10.08 2.11
C TYR A 69 -28.74 -9.75 1.78
N GLU A 70 -29.35 -10.48 0.84
CA GLU A 70 -30.73 -10.23 0.39
C GLU A 70 -31.75 -10.58 1.46
N GLU A 71 -31.55 -11.67 2.21
CA GLU A 71 -32.46 -12.06 3.29
C GLU A 71 -32.48 -10.99 4.38
N ILE A 72 -31.32 -10.46 4.79
CA ILE A 72 -31.25 -9.46 5.86
C ILE A 72 -31.84 -8.12 5.41
N LEU A 73 -31.61 -7.69 4.16
CA LEU A 73 -32.22 -6.46 3.65
C LEU A 73 -33.74 -6.56 3.55
N ASN A 74 -34.27 -7.73 3.18
CA ASN A 74 -35.71 -7.94 3.02
C ASN A 74 -36.43 -8.26 4.35
N ASP A 75 -35.71 -8.61 5.43
CA ASP A 75 -36.32 -8.89 6.73
C ASP A 75 -36.97 -7.64 7.34
N THR A 76 -38.31 -7.60 7.41
CA THR A 76 -39.08 -6.48 7.96
C THR A 76 -38.87 -6.26 9.46
N LYS A 77 -38.33 -7.25 10.18
CA LYS A 77 -37.99 -7.15 11.60
C LYS A 77 -36.59 -6.59 11.84
N CYS A 78 -35.73 -6.58 10.82
CA CYS A 78 -34.36 -6.07 10.95
C CYS A 78 -34.37 -4.53 11.06
N PRO A 79 -33.72 -3.94 12.08
CA PRO A 79 -33.68 -2.47 12.24
C PRO A 79 -33.10 -1.77 11.01
N LEU A 80 -33.64 -0.59 10.68
CA LEU A 80 -33.17 0.20 9.54
C LEU A 80 -31.66 0.49 9.59
N ALA A 81 -31.12 0.79 10.77
CA ALA A 81 -29.68 1.03 10.93
C ALA A 81 -28.82 -0.19 10.53
N SER A 82 -29.25 -1.40 10.91
CA SER A 82 -28.58 -2.65 10.53
C SER A 82 -28.65 -2.88 9.02
N LYS A 83 -29.80 -2.61 8.41
CA LYS A 83 -29.97 -2.68 6.94
C LYS A 83 -29.07 -1.67 6.22
N THR A 84 -28.98 -0.44 6.73
CA THR A 84 -28.10 0.60 6.18
C THR A 84 -26.62 0.17 6.24
N LEU A 85 -26.19 -0.41 7.36
CA LEU A 85 -24.82 -0.95 7.49
C LEU A 85 -24.56 -2.06 6.46
N ILE A 86 -25.47 -3.03 6.36
CA ILE A 86 -25.31 -4.17 5.45
C ILE A 86 -25.34 -3.71 3.99
N ALA A 87 -26.26 -2.82 3.64
CA ALA A 87 -26.31 -2.22 2.31
C ALA A 87 -24.97 -1.57 1.93
N SER A 88 -24.28 -0.96 2.90
CA SER A 88 -22.97 -0.32 2.72
C SER A 88 -21.81 -1.30 2.50
N PHE A 89 -22.00 -2.61 2.71
CA PHE A 89 -20.98 -3.61 2.35
C PHE A 89 -20.94 -3.89 0.84
N ASP A 90 -21.98 -3.54 0.10
CA ASP A 90 -21.95 -3.59 -1.35
C ASP A 90 -21.27 -2.33 -1.92
N PRO A 91 -20.16 -2.45 -2.67
CA PRO A 91 -19.46 -1.30 -3.24
C PRO A 91 -20.31 -0.45 -4.19
N ARG A 92 -21.43 -0.98 -4.71
CA ARG A 92 -22.37 -0.24 -5.56
C ARG A 92 -23.21 0.78 -4.80
N ASN A 93 -23.31 0.64 -3.48
CA ASN A 93 -24.13 1.49 -2.60
C ASN A 93 -23.31 2.55 -1.84
N ILE A 94 -22.00 2.63 -2.08
CA ILE A 94 -21.11 3.57 -1.42
C ILE A 94 -20.42 4.45 -2.45
N THR A 95 -19.92 5.59 -2.01
CA THR A 95 -19.00 6.43 -2.79
C THR A 95 -17.67 6.53 -2.06
N LEU A 96 -16.59 6.54 -2.83
CA LEU A 96 -15.24 6.83 -2.36
C LEU A 96 -14.83 8.21 -2.85
N GLU A 97 -13.97 8.87 -2.09
CA GLU A 97 -13.45 10.20 -2.40
C GLU A 97 -12.97 10.38 -3.86
N PRO A 98 -12.26 9.43 -4.48
CA PRO A 98 -11.84 9.51 -5.88
C PRO A 98 -12.94 9.74 -6.90
N GLU A 99 -14.16 9.28 -6.63
CA GLU A 99 -15.30 9.43 -7.56
C GLU A 99 -15.71 10.89 -7.74
N TYR A 100 -15.27 11.79 -6.84
CA TYR A 100 -15.52 13.22 -6.91
C TYR A 100 -14.38 14.00 -7.57
N TYR A 101 -13.27 13.35 -7.94
CA TYR A 101 -12.14 14.02 -8.57
C TYR A 101 -12.34 14.12 -10.08
N SER A 102 -12.11 15.31 -10.66
CA SER A 102 -12.25 15.54 -12.10
C SER A 102 -11.27 14.73 -12.97
N ASN A 103 -10.12 14.32 -12.41
CA ASN A 103 -9.07 13.61 -13.14
C ASN A 103 -9.10 12.09 -12.95
N VAL A 104 -10.12 11.53 -12.30
CA VAL A 104 -10.25 10.08 -12.16
C VAL A 104 -10.63 9.43 -13.49
N ASP A 105 -9.96 8.35 -13.85
CA ASP A 105 -10.45 7.45 -14.90
C ASP A 105 -11.54 6.55 -14.30
N SER A 106 -12.81 6.90 -14.53
CA SER A 106 -13.95 6.20 -13.94
C SER A 106 -14.00 4.71 -14.34
N GLU A 107 -13.62 4.37 -15.57
CA GLU A 107 -13.64 2.97 -16.03
C GLU A 107 -12.58 2.13 -15.32
N LYS A 108 -11.36 2.66 -15.16
CA LYS A 108 -10.32 2.00 -14.38
C LYS A 108 -10.71 1.92 -12.90
N PHE A 109 -11.24 3.01 -12.35
CA PHE A 109 -11.58 3.07 -10.93
C PHE A 109 -12.70 2.10 -10.58
N HIS A 110 -13.77 2.02 -11.37
CA HIS A 110 -14.86 1.06 -11.13
C HIS A 110 -14.40 -0.40 -11.08
N LYS A 111 -13.35 -0.77 -11.83
CA LYS A 111 -12.78 -2.12 -11.81
C LYS A 111 -12.08 -2.46 -10.50
N VAL A 112 -11.50 -1.47 -9.82
CA VAL A 112 -10.72 -1.66 -8.59
C VAL A 112 -11.48 -1.26 -7.32
N LYS A 113 -12.47 -0.36 -7.42
CA LYS A 113 -13.29 0.15 -6.30
C LYS A 113 -13.77 -0.94 -5.34
N PRO A 114 -14.33 -2.09 -5.80
CA PRO A 114 -14.77 -3.15 -4.90
C PRO A 114 -13.65 -3.70 -4.01
N LEU A 115 -12.43 -3.80 -4.55
CA LEU A 115 -11.28 -4.33 -3.84
C LEU A 115 -10.69 -3.30 -2.89
N ILE A 116 -10.74 -2.02 -3.26
CA ILE A 116 -10.37 -0.91 -2.37
C ILE A 116 -11.34 -0.87 -1.19
N TRP A 117 -12.65 -0.99 -1.43
CA TRP A 117 -13.65 -1.03 -0.37
C TRP A 117 -13.45 -2.24 0.56
N LEU A 118 -13.24 -3.43 -0.01
CA LEU A 118 -12.93 -4.64 0.75
C LEU A 118 -11.68 -4.44 1.63
N TRP A 119 -10.63 -3.84 1.09
CA TRP A 119 -9.41 -3.51 1.83
C TRP A 119 -9.72 -2.59 3.02
N THR A 120 -10.38 -1.46 2.77
CA THR A 120 -10.66 -0.44 3.79
C THR A 120 -11.51 -0.99 4.93
N ILE A 121 -12.58 -1.72 4.62
CA ILE A 121 -13.46 -2.26 5.66
C ILE A 121 -12.81 -3.44 6.38
N PHE A 122 -12.05 -4.28 5.68
CA PHE A 122 -11.26 -5.32 6.32
C PHE A 122 -10.32 -4.75 7.38
N ASP A 123 -9.59 -3.67 7.08
CA ASP A 123 -8.64 -3.02 8.02
C ASP A 123 -9.31 -2.49 9.30
N ARG A 124 -10.58 -2.08 9.21
CA ARG A 124 -11.40 -1.60 10.34
C ARG A 124 -11.98 -2.73 11.20
N SER A 125 -11.83 -4.00 10.79
CA SER A 125 -12.30 -5.16 11.53
C SER A 125 -11.23 -5.73 12.48
N PRO A 126 -11.61 -6.52 13.51
CA PRO A 126 -10.64 -7.24 14.34
C PRO A 126 -9.70 -8.15 13.52
N VAL A 127 -10.20 -8.74 12.42
CA VAL A 127 -9.37 -9.60 11.56
C VAL A 127 -8.34 -8.82 10.75
N GLY A 128 -8.64 -7.57 10.38
CA GLY A 128 -7.70 -6.68 9.69
C GLY A 128 -6.51 -6.24 10.52
N ARG A 129 -6.67 -6.19 11.84
CA ARG A 129 -5.57 -5.86 12.78
C ARG A 129 -4.56 -6.99 12.93
N ASN A 130 -4.90 -8.22 12.51
CA ASN A 130 -4.01 -9.37 12.58
C ASN A 130 -2.97 -9.33 11.45
N CYS A 131 -1.71 -9.02 11.76
CA CYS A 131 -0.63 -8.95 10.77
C CYS A 131 -0.38 -10.26 10.00
N PHE A 132 -0.58 -11.43 10.64
CA PHE A 132 -0.33 -12.73 10.00
C PHE A 132 -1.30 -12.95 8.83
N LEU A 133 -2.58 -12.60 9.02
CA LEU A 133 -3.62 -12.70 8.00
C LEU A 133 -3.65 -11.48 7.07
N GLY A 134 -3.47 -10.28 7.63
CA GLY A 134 -3.62 -9.02 6.90
C GLY A 134 -2.56 -8.81 5.82
N PHE A 135 -1.30 -9.21 6.03
CA PHE A 135 -0.27 -9.09 5.00
C PHE A 135 -0.58 -9.85 3.71
N PRO A 136 -0.86 -11.17 3.74
CA PRO A 136 -1.24 -11.87 2.52
C PRO A 136 -2.58 -11.38 1.95
N PHE A 137 -3.58 -11.05 2.79
CA PHE A 137 -4.86 -10.51 2.32
C PHE A 137 -4.67 -9.24 1.49
N ARG A 138 -3.99 -8.23 2.05
CA ARG A 138 -3.68 -6.97 1.35
C ARG A 138 -2.84 -7.20 0.11
N ARG A 139 -1.90 -8.17 0.12
CA ARG A 139 -1.10 -8.50 -1.07
C ARG A 139 -1.94 -9.12 -2.19
N ILE A 140 -2.91 -9.99 -1.89
CA ILE A 140 -3.84 -10.54 -2.88
C ILE A 140 -4.61 -9.40 -3.56
N LEU A 141 -5.16 -8.47 -2.76
CA LEU A 141 -5.87 -7.31 -3.29
C LEU A 141 -4.95 -6.36 -4.07
N ALA A 142 -3.77 -6.05 -3.54
CA ALA A 142 -2.77 -5.19 -4.19
C ALA A 142 -2.41 -5.71 -5.60
N LYS A 143 -2.24 -7.02 -5.78
CA LYS A 143 -1.98 -7.64 -7.11
C LYS A 143 -3.10 -7.42 -8.13
N LYS A 144 -4.31 -7.04 -7.69
CA LYS A 144 -5.48 -6.79 -8.54
C LYS A 144 -5.88 -5.32 -8.60
N ILE A 145 -5.38 -4.49 -7.68
CA ILE A 145 -5.62 -3.04 -7.60
C ILE A 145 -4.48 -2.27 -8.28
N PHE A 146 -3.23 -2.59 -7.93
CA PHE A 146 -2.06 -1.83 -8.37
C PHE A 146 -1.68 -2.15 -9.81
N LYS A 147 -1.08 -1.17 -10.50
CA LYS A 147 -0.50 -1.33 -11.84
C LYS A 147 0.53 -2.47 -11.86
N LYS A 148 1.34 -2.56 -10.81
CA LYS A 148 2.31 -3.64 -10.58
C LYS A 148 2.45 -3.90 -9.07
N CYS A 149 2.50 -5.17 -8.68
CA CYS A 149 2.82 -5.59 -7.32
C CYS A 149 3.86 -6.71 -7.36
N GLY A 150 5.04 -6.44 -6.83
CA GLY A 150 6.10 -7.43 -6.65
C GLY A 150 5.79 -8.45 -5.55
N GLU A 151 6.78 -9.30 -5.30
CA GLU A 151 6.71 -10.36 -4.31
C GLU A 151 7.01 -9.87 -2.90
N ASN A 152 6.45 -10.56 -1.90
CA ASN A 152 6.66 -10.26 -0.48
C ASN A 152 6.37 -8.80 -0.08
N LEU A 153 5.45 -8.13 -0.78
CA LEU A 153 4.84 -6.88 -0.31
C LEU A 153 4.19 -7.10 1.07
N LYS A 154 4.51 -6.21 2.02
CA LYS A 154 3.90 -6.16 3.35
C LYS A 154 3.33 -4.77 3.59
N VAL A 155 2.01 -4.69 3.65
CA VAL A 155 1.30 -3.46 3.97
C VAL A 155 0.62 -3.63 5.32
N PHE A 156 0.92 -2.74 6.27
CA PHE A 156 0.23 -2.71 7.54
C PHE A 156 -1.19 -2.14 7.38
N HIS A 157 -1.98 -2.19 8.45
CA HIS A 157 -3.35 -1.66 8.44
C HIS A 157 -3.37 -0.13 8.29
N ASP A 158 -4.50 0.39 7.84
CA ASP A 158 -4.79 1.82 7.72
C ASP A 158 -3.86 2.52 6.70
N VAL A 159 -3.44 1.82 5.65
CA VAL A 159 -2.75 2.45 4.51
C VAL A 159 -3.79 2.87 3.49
N GLU A 160 -3.72 4.13 3.08
CA GLU A 160 -4.67 4.75 2.16
C GLU A 160 -3.97 5.09 0.84
N PHE A 161 -4.72 5.00 -0.25
CA PHE A 161 -4.30 5.43 -1.57
C PHE A 161 -5.51 5.95 -2.36
N SER A 162 -5.27 6.89 -3.27
CA SER A 162 -6.34 7.57 -3.99
C SER A 162 -7.02 6.64 -4.99
N PHE A 163 -6.34 6.24 -6.06
CA PHE A 163 -6.88 5.43 -7.14
C PHE A 163 -6.45 3.96 -7.07
N GLY A 164 -5.24 3.70 -6.58
CA GLY A 164 -4.58 2.40 -6.56
C GLY A 164 -4.00 1.97 -7.90
N TYR A 165 -4.70 2.18 -9.02
CA TYR A 165 -4.28 1.69 -10.34
C TYR A 165 -3.09 2.43 -10.97
N ASN A 166 -2.57 3.49 -10.33
CA ASN A 166 -1.35 4.18 -10.78
C ASN A 166 -0.12 3.81 -9.93
N ILE A 167 -0.25 2.91 -8.97
CA ILE A 167 0.85 2.48 -8.11
C ILE A 167 1.59 1.29 -8.73
N SER A 168 2.91 1.38 -8.82
CA SER A 168 3.80 0.26 -9.13
C SER A 168 4.72 -0.03 -7.95
N VAL A 169 4.63 -1.23 -7.38
CA VAL A 169 5.44 -1.66 -6.24
C VAL A 169 6.36 -2.82 -6.64
N GLY A 170 7.63 -2.74 -6.27
CA GLY A 170 8.64 -3.77 -6.43
C GLY A 170 8.60 -4.88 -5.38
N ASP A 171 9.69 -5.65 -5.30
CA ASP A 171 9.81 -6.79 -4.39
C ASP A 171 10.25 -6.35 -2.99
N ASN A 172 9.79 -7.07 -1.95
CA ASN A 172 10.22 -6.88 -0.56
C ASN A 172 9.97 -5.47 0.01
N VAL A 173 8.99 -4.74 -0.53
CA VAL A 173 8.57 -3.44 -0.02
C VAL A 173 7.78 -3.59 1.28
N VAL A 174 8.03 -2.70 2.24
CA VAL A 174 7.27 -2.60 3.50
C VAL A 174 6.66 -1.22 3.63
N ILE A 175 5.34 -1.18 3.80
CA ILE A 175 4.55 0.05 3.98
C ILE A 175 3.85 -0.03 5.33
N HIS A 176 4.21 0.87 6.23
CA HIS A 176 3.73 0.91 7.60
C HIS A 176 2.37 1.61 7.73
N ARG A 177 1.86 1.69 8.96
CA ARG A 177 0.48 2.14 9.26
C ARG A 177 0.27 3.60 8.92
N ASN A 178 -0.95 3.96 8.54
CA ASN A 178 -1.35 5.36 8.29
C ASN A 178 -0.51 6.07 7.22
N VAL A 179 0.08 5.30 6.28
CA VAL A 179 0.74 5.88 5.11
C VAL A 179 -0.33 6.30 4.11
N LEU A 180 -0.19 7.51 3.58
CA LEU A 180 -0.97 8.00 2.45
C LEU A 180 -0.12 7.92 1.18
N LEU A 181 -0.63 7.19 0.19
CA LEU A 181 -0.06 7.10 -1.15
C LEU A 181 -1.03 7.75 -2.15
N ASP A 182 -0.86 9.05 -2.36
CA ASP A 182 -1.64 9.75 -3.38
C ASP A 182 -1.10 9.38 -4.77
N ASP A 183 -1.85 8.55 -5.50
CA ASP A 183 -1.58 8.11 -6.88
C ASP A 183 -2.55 8.75 -7.89
N ARG A 184 -2.94 10.01 -7.69
CA ARG A 184 -3.60 10.79 -8.74
C ARG A 184 -2.71 10.93 -9.98
N GLY A 185 -1.41 11.10 -9.78
CA GLY A 185 -0.34 10.90 -10.76
C GLY A 185 0.25 9.48 -10.67
N GLU A 186 1.50 9.27 -11.12
CA GLU A 186 2.15 7.96 -11.07
C GLU A 186 3.00 7.80 -9.79
N LEU A 187 2.83 6.68 -9.07
CA LEU A 187 3.70 6.30 -7.96
C LEU A 187 4.52 5.06 -8.30
N VAL A 188 5.83 5.15 -8.12
CA VAL A 188 6.74 4.01 -8.29
C VAL A 188 7.50 3.79 -6.99
N ILE A 189 7.34 2.62 -6.39
CA ILE A 189 8.05 2.19 -5.19
C ILE A 189 8.90 0.98 -5.55
N GLU A 190 10.21 1.16 -5.60
CA GLU A 190 11.15 0.12 -6.05
C GLU A 190 11.50 -0.88 -4.94
N ASP A 191 12.22 -1.93 -5.31
CA ASP A 191 12.50 -3.07 -4.44
C ASP A 191 13.14 -2.66 -3.11
N ASN A 192 12.77 -3.37 -2.03
CA ASN A 192 13.32 -3.19 -0.68
C ASN A 192 13.10 -1.80 -0.07
N ALA A 193 12.30 -0.93 -0.68
CA ALA A 193 11.93 0.34 -0.08
C ALA A 193 11.13 0.10 1.21
N SER A 194 11.32 1.01 2.18
CA SER A 194 10.62 0.99 3.46
C SER A 194 9.99 2.34 3.71
N ILE A 195 8.68 2.34 3.93
CA ILE A 195 7.87 3.54 4.16
C ILE A 195 7.29 3.43 5.57
N SER A 196 7.81 4.23 6.50
CA SER A 196 7.42 4.22 7.92
C SER A 196 6.06 4.87 8.16
N ASP A 197 5.58 4.73 9.39
CA ASP A 197 4.25 5.18 9.79
C ASP A 197 4.03 6.68 9.51
N TYR A 198 2.82 7.03 9.08
CA TYR A 198 2.38 8.41 8.80
C TYR A 198 3.16 9.14 7.69
N VAL A 199 3.88 8.42 6.84
CA VAL A 199 4.48 9.04 5.65
C VAL A 199 3.40 9.40 4.64
N ASN A 200 3.52 10.58 4.05
CA ASN A 200 2.67 11.01 2.94
C ASN A 200 3.51 11.09 1.66
N VAL A 201 3.06 10.43 0.59
CA VAL A 201 3.69 10.49 -0.73
C VAL A 201 2.67 11.04 -1.71
N TYR A 202 2.95 12.22 -2.26
CA TYR A 202 2.08 12.89 -3.22
C TYR A 202 2.57 12.69 -4.65
N SER A 203 1.64 12.60 -5.59
CA SER A 203 1.88 12.60 -7.04
C SER A 203 1.02 13.62 -7.78
N HIS A 204 0.23 14.43 -7.06
CA HIS A 204 -0.39 15.61 -7.65
C HIS A 204 -0.09 16.88 -6.86
N SER A 205 -0.21 18.01 -7.55
CA SER A 205 -0.23 19.33 -6.97
C SER A 205 -1.30 20.18 -7.67
N HIS A 206 -1.74 21.25 -7.02
CA HIS A 206 -2.69 22.21 -7.60
C HIS A 206 -1.94 23.49 -7.99
N SER A 207 -2.36 24.12 -9.09
CA SER A 207 -1.90 25.46 -9.42
C SER A 207 -2.27 26.45 -8.31
N ILE A 208 -1.37 27.40 -8.04
CA ILE A 208 -1.60 28.46 -7.06
C ILE A 208 -2.58 29.53 -7.56
N PHE A 209 -2.91 29.52 -8.86
CA PHE A 209 -3.78 30.51 -9.51
C PHE A 209 -5.15 29.94 -9.87
N ASP A 210 -5.21 28.68 -10.29
CA ASP A 210 -6.44 27.99 -10.67
C ASP A 210 -6.53 26.64 -9.96
N GLN A 211 -7.43 26.52 -8.99
CA GLN A 211 -7.58 25.28 -8.23
C GLN A 211 -8.00 24.08 -9.10
N GLY A 212 -8.67 24.33 -10.23
CA GLY A 212 -9.07 23.28 -11.17
C GLY A 212 -7.90 22.71 -12.00
N ASP A 213 -6.79 23.43 -12.06
CA ASP A 213 -5.57 23.02 -12.74
C ASP A 213 -4.72 22.12 -11.83
N VAL A 214 -4.69 20.83 -12.15
CA VAL A 214 -4.03 19.79 -11.38
C VAL A 214 -2.82 19.30 -12.16
N THR A 215 -1.63 19.46 -11.58
CA THR A 215 -0.40 18.85 -12.10
C THR A 215 -0.30 17.42 -11.61
N LEU A 216 -0.12 16.48 -12.54
CA LEU A 216 0.08 15.06 -12.24
C LEU A 216 1.54 14.69 -12.50
N GLY A 217 2.26 14.40 -11.43
CA GLY A 217 3.67 14.03 -11.45
C GLY A 217 3.90 12.54 -11.38
N LYS A 218 5.16 12.18 -11.55
CA LYS A 218 5.68 10.84 -11.27
C LYS A 218 6.60 10.91 -10.05
N THR A 219 6.13 10.39 -8.92
CA THR A 219 6.92 10.34 -7.68
C THR A 219 7.54 8.96 -7.53
N VAL A 220 8.86 8.92 -7.30
CA VAL A 220 9.63 7.67 -7.33
C VAL A 220 10.34 7.47 -5.99
N ILE A 221 10.07 6.35 -5.34
CA ILE A 221 10.77 5.88 -4.15
C ILE A 221 11.74 4.79 -4.57
N GLY A 222 13.02 5.16 -4.64
CA GLY A 222 14.08 4.32 -5.20
C GLY A 222 14.38 3.07 -4.37
N LYS A 223 15.10 2.13 -4.99
CA LYS A 223 15.45 0.84 -4.41
C LYS A 223 16.12 0.99 -3.05
N GLY A 224 15.61 0.32 -2.01
CA GLY A 224 16.16 0.39 -0.66
C GLY A 224 16.00 1.76 0.04
N ALA A 225 15.30 2.72 -0.57
CA ALA A 225 15.05 4.01 0.05
C ALA A 225 14.21 3.86 1.33
N ARG A 226 14.47 4.75 2.29
CA ARG A 226 13.76 4.77 3.57
C ARG A 226 13.08 6.11 3.79
N LEU A 227 11.76 6.10 3.78
CA LEU A 227 10.95 7.24 4.20
C LEU A 227 10.58 6.99 5.65
N THR A 228 10.95 7.89 6.54
CA THR A 228 10.81 7.67 7.98
C THR A 228 9.64 8.47 8.56
N TYR A 229 9.31 8.23 9.83
CA TYR A 229 8.06 8.65 10.47
C TYR A 229 7.65 10.09 10.14
N HIS A 230 6.41 10.28 9.69
CA HIS A 230 5.84 11.60 9.35
C HIS A 230 6.58 12.40 8.26
N SER A 231 7.50 11.79 7.50
CA SER A 231 8.09 12.48 6.35
C SER A 231 7.06 12.68 5.24
N THR A 232 7.19 13.75 4.47
CA THR A 232 6.31 14.08 3.35
C THR A 232 7.13 14.23 2.08
N ILE A 233 6.71 13.54 1.02
CA ILE A 233 7.31 13.59 -0.31
C ILE A 233 6.33 14.30 -1.24
N LEU A 234 6.75 15.43 -1.79
CA LEU A 234 5.91 16.19 -2.72
C LEU A 234 5.87 15.54 -4.10
N GLU A 235 4.87 15.94 -4.86
CA GLU A 235 4.66 15.53 -6.25
C GLU A 235 5.94 15.69 -7.10
N GLY A 236 6.20 14.68 -7.94
CA GLY A 236 7.31 14.67 -8.89
C GLY A 236 8.68 14.36 -8.29
N VAL A 237 8.81 14.27 -6.95
CA VAL A 237 10.09 14.04 -6.29
C VAL A 237 10.59 12.61 -6.51
N LYS A 238 11.86 12.48 -6.89
CA LYS A 238 12.59 11.22 -6.90
C LYS A 238 13.45 11.08 -5.64
N VAL A 239 13.13 10.09 -4.83
CA VAL A 239 13.98 9.64 -3.72
C VAL A 239 14.93 8.57 -4.25
N GLY A 240 16.22 8.85 -4.24
CA GLY A 240 17.26 8.01 -4.82
C GLY A 240 17.42 6.64 -4.15
N GLN A 241 18.16 5.76 -4.83
CA GLN A 241 18.51 4.44 -4.32
C GLN A 241 19.21 4.55 -2.97
N GLU A 242 18.80 3.73 -2.01
CA GLU A 242 19.34 3.69 -0.65
C GLU A 242 19.34 5.06 0.03
N ALA A 243 18.55 6.03 -0.44
CA ALA A 243 18.43 7.33 0.20
C ALA A 243 17.57 7.24 1.47
N MET A 244 17.54 8.32 2.25
CA MET A 244 16.67 8.43 3.41
C MET A 244 16.08 9.82 3.51
N VAL A 245 14.77 9.90 3.73
CA VAL A 245 14.11 11.10 4.24
C VAL A 245 13.82 10.88 5.72
N GLY A 246 14.50 11.64 6.57
CA GLY A 246 14.40 11.56 8.02
C GLY A 246 13.02 11.99 8.54
N ALA A 247 12.78 11.72 9.82
CA ALA A 247 11.46 11.90 10.40
C ALA A 247 11.06 13.37 10.32
N LEU A 248 9.78 13.63 10.04
CA LEU A 248 9.24 14.97 9.80
C LEU A 248 9.91 15.72 8.63
N GLY A 249 10.69 15.05 7.78
CA GLY A 249 11.34 15.66 6.63
C GLY A 249 10.36 15.98 5.50
N LEU A 250 10.42 17.20 4.94
CA LEU A 250 9.62 17.61 3.77
C LEU A 250 10.50 17.61 2.51
N ALA A 251 10.43 16.55 1.70
CA ALA A 251 11.15 16.49 0.43
C ALA A 251 10.39 17.30 -0.62
N THR A 252 10.90 18.50 -0.91
CA THR A 252 10.38 19.39 -1.98
C THR A 252 11.16 19.30 -3.29
N ARG A 253 12.24 18.50 -3.30
CA ARG A 253 13.15 18.27 -4.42
C ARG A 253 13.72 16.86 -4.32
N ASP A 254 14.28 16.39 -5.42
CA ASP A 254 14.94 15.08 -5.50
C ASP A 254 15.96 14.86 -4.37
N VAL A 255 15.94 13.65 -3.83
CA VAL A 255 16.89 13.18 -2.83
C VAL A 255 17.91 12.30 -3.52
N ARG A 256 19.18 12.71 -3.48
CA ARG A 256 20.27 11.97 -4.13
C ARG A 256 20.45 10.57 -3.53
N ASN A 257 20.96 9.63 -4.34
CA ASN A 257 21.25 8.26 -3.91
C ASN A 257 22.14 8.26 -2.66
N PHE A 258 21.84 7.38 -1.69
CA PHE A 258 22.58 7.24 -0.43
C PHE A 258 22.59 8.48 0.50
N HIS A 259 22.00 9.61 0.12
CA HIS A 259 21.93 10.78 0.99
C HIS A 259 20.86 10.59 2.08
N ILE A 260 21.12 11.19 3.24
CA ILE A 260 20.19 11.34 4.36
C ILE A 260 19.73 12.79 4.35
N ASN A 261 18.47 13.03 3.98
CA ASN A 261 17.84 14.34 3.98
C ASN A 261 16.91 14.51 5.17
N VAL A 262 17.00 15.62 5.89
CA VAL A 262 16.17 15.92 7.08
C VAL A 262 15.73 17.39 7.09
N GLY A 263 14.68 17.71 7.85
CA GLY A 263 14.19 19.08 8.04
C GLY A 263 13.09 19.52 7.06
N ILE A 264 12.68 20.79 7.17
CA ILE A 264 11.62 21.41 6.36
C ILE A 264 12.16 22.72 5.76
N PRO A 265 12.46 22.78 4.45
CA PRO A 265 12.53 21.65 3.51
C PRO A 265 13.70 20.70 3.84
N ALA A 266 13.58 19.44 3.43
CA ALA A 266 14.55 18.40 3.73
C ALA A 266 15.85 18.61 2.94
N LYS A 267 16.97 18.74 3.66
CA LYS A 267 18.30 18.94 3.08
C LYS A 267 19.22 17.80 3.46
N SER A 268 20.15 17.48 2.56
CA SER A 268 21.20 16.49 2.81
C SER A 268 22.05 16.93 4.00
N VAL A 269 22.11 16.10 5.04
CA VAL A 269 23.00 16.29 6.20
C VAL A 269 24.16 15.30 6.23
N ARG A 270 24.02 14.18 5.52
CA ARG A 270 25.02 13.12 5.52
C ARG A 270 24.84 12.19 4.32
N VAL A 271 25.94 11.60 3.84
CA VAL A 271 25.94 10.45 2.93
C VAL A 271 26.09 9.17 3.75
N LYS A 272 25.29 8.14 3.45
CA LYS A 272 25.38 6.86 4.16
C LYS A 272 26.76 6.23 3.97
N PRO A 273 27.37 5.63 5.01
CA PRO A 273 28.71 5.02 4.91
C PRO A 273 28.82 3.86 3.92
N ASN A 274 27.70 3.22 3.56
CA ASN A 274 27.64 2.13 2.60
C ASN A 274 27.37 2.59 1.15
N ALA A 275 27.50 3.89 0.87
CA ALA A 275 27.46 4.40 -0.49
C ALA A 275 28.59 3.77 -1.31
N CYS A 276 28.26 3.20 -2.46
CA CYS A 276 29.27 2.68 -3.38
C CYS A 276 29.98 3.86 -4.04
N VAL A 277 31.31 3.91 -3.94
CA VAL A 277 32.14 5.03 -4.43
C VAL A 277 31.93 5.27 -5.92
N ASP A 278 31.65 4.22 -6.70
CA ASP A 278 31.45 4.30 -8.16
C ASP A 278 30.07 4.83 -8.58
N GLU A 279 29.06 4.81 -7.70
CA GLU A 279 27.70 5.33 -7.97
C GLU A 279 27.53 6.78 -7.48
N CYS A 280 28.44 7.27 -6.63
CA CYS A 280 28.51 8.66 -6.18
C CYS A 280 29.36 9.51 -7.14
N LYS A 281 28.91 9.70 -8.38
CA LYS A 281 29.61 10.53 -9.40
C LYS A 281 29.51 12.04 -9.19
N ASP A 282 29.47 12.50 -7.94
CA ASP A 282 29.27 13.91 -7.61
C ASP A 282 30.42 14.33 -6.68
N GLU A 283 31.39 15.11 -7.17
CA GLU A 283 32.62 15.50 -6.43
C GLU A 283 32.34 16.30 -5.14
N THR A 284 31.07 16.59 -4.84
CA THR A 284 30.62 17.16 -3.56
C THR A 284 30.36 16.11 -2.47
N CYS A 285 30.57 14.80 -2.74
CA CYS A 285 30.17 13.69 -1.87
C CYS A 285 31.05 13.43 -0.65
N VAL A 286 32.20 14.09 -0.51
CA VAL A 286 33.11 13.87 0.61
C VAL A 286 33.57 15.23 1.13
N HIS A 287 33.41 15.47 2.43
CA HIS A 287 33.79 16.69 3.16
C HIS A 287 32.77 17.84 3.17
N LYS A 288 31.83 17.74 4.11
CA LYS A 288 31.63 18.76 5.16
C LYS A 288 30.75 18.15 6.25
N VAL A 289 31.40 17.75 7.34
CA VAL A 289 30.79 17.45 8.64
C VAL A 289 30.45 18.78 9.30
#